data_AF-A0A850KRS7-F1
#
_entry.id   AF-A0A850KRS7-F1
#
_cell.length_a   1.000
_cell.length_b   1.000
_cell.length_c   1.000
_cell.angle_alpha   90.00
_cell.angle_beta   90.00
_cell.angle_gamma   90.00
#
_symmetry.space_group_name_H-M   'P 1'
#
loop_
_entity.id
_entity.type
_entity.pdbx_description
1 polymer ?
#
loop_
_entity_poly.entity_id
_entity_poly.type
_entity_poly.pdbx_seq_one_letter_code
_entity_poly.pdbx_strand_id
1 'polypeptide(L)'
;MKILITFKHAQLIKKELGLSLPHIKSSHRAEAMARGLGWKSNAALRAALMCGPTECEVDDTRFRSYLEDRQFEGIDHCSLAETVMQVCGDTIRGRGVDVGTEVNTGATTKHSLFSHMRLNNKWGAAALGLFAVVCYLMATMQTAEDYLDQAMETSLDVASRAAVRSVLILDKDLGNEVIAGLMEYPYIVSAEIKDDHGDRLSFERRDIQAETLSHWIQDLLSFGQQQVYRRVLDLPPTLSDTDAELIVVVDRSKALSVLPGPTFAGMVASLFLAGIFVFSIAAARSAFWAWLRTYLASNYRLAQA
;
A
#
# COMPACT_ATOMS: atom_id res chain seq x y z
N MET A 1 6.05 6.41 -29.28
CA MET A 1 5.59 7.69 -28.66
C MET A 1 6.11 7.76 -27.23
N LYS A 2 6.84 8.80 -26.85
CA LYS A 2 7.37 8.93 -25.48
C LYS A 2 6.42 9.70 -24.58
N ILE A 3 6.14 9.19 -23.39
CA ILE A 3 5.28 9.82 -22.39
C ILE A 3 5.91 9.70 -21.01
N LEU A 4 5.54 10.61 -20.10
CA LEU A 4 5.82 10.47 -18.68
C LEU A 4 4.61 9.83 -18.00
N ILE A 5 4.75 8.60 -17.53
CA ILE A 5 3.67 7.85 -16.88
C ILE A 5 3.84 7.82 -15.35
N THR A 6 2.73 7.91 -14.63
CA THR A 6 2.67 7.78 -13.16
C THR A 6 1.88 6.53 -12.77
N PHE A 7 1.98 6.10 -11.51
CA PHE A 7 1.15 5.00 -11.01
C PHE A 7 -0.36 5.25 -11.22
N LYS A 8 -0.82 6.49 -11.04
CA LYS A 8 -2.22 6.88 -11.28
C LYS A 8 -2.61 6.72 -12.76
N HIS A 9 -1.75 7.13 -13.69
CA HIS A 9 -2.01 6.95 -15.12
C HIS A 9 -2.14 5.46 -15.48
N ALA A 10 -1.25 4.60 -14.97
CA ALA A 10 -1.31 3.16 -15.21
C ALA A 10 -2.62 2.53 -14.72
N GLN A 11 -3.16 2.96 -13.57
CA GLN A 11 -4.46 2.49 -13.08
C GLN A 11 -5.62 2.94 -13.98
N LEU A 12 -5.57 4.18 -14.47
CA LEU A 12 -6.59 4.71 -15.38
C LEU A 12 -6.56 4.01 -16.75
N ILE A 13 -5.36 3.80 -17.32
CA ILE A 13 -5.19 3.03 -18.57
C ILE A 13 -5.73 1.61 -18.39
N LYS A 14 -5.40 0.94 -17.28
CA LYS A 14 -5.92 -0.40 -16.98
C LYS A 14 -7.45 -0.42 -16.90
N LYS A 15 -8.07 0.61 -16.32
CA LYS A 15 -9.52 0.75 -16.24
C LYS A 15 -10.13 0.89 -17.63
N GLU A 16 -9.58 1.77 -18.46
CA GLU A 16 -10.07 2.03 -19.82
C GLU A 16 -9.92 0.80 -20.73
N LEU A 17 -8.77 0.11 -20.65
CA LEU A 17 -8.59 -1.19 -21.31
C LEU A 17 -9.62 -2.23 -20.84
N GLY A 18 -10.12 -2.12 -19.61
CA GLY A 18 -11.21 -2.97 -19.12
C GLY A 18 -12.54 -2.73 -19.82
N LEU A 19 -12.77 -1.53 -20.33
CA LEU A 19 -13.95 -1.18 -21.13
C LEU A 19 -13.78 -1.62 -22.59
N SER A 20 -12.58 -1.45 -23.16
CA SER A 20 -12.30 -1.83 -24.56
C SER A 20 -12.15 -3.33 -24.76
N LEU A 21 -11.67 -4.08 -23.74
CA LEU A 21 -11.41 -5.51 -23.81
C LEU A 21 -12.10 -6.26 -22.64
N PRO A 22 -13.44 -6.20 -22.55
CA PRO A 22 -14.17 -6.71 -21.38
C PRO A 22 -14.04 -8.22 -21.20
N HIS A 23 -13.86 -8.96 -22.30
CA HIS A 23 -13.73 -10.42 -22.34
C HIS A 23 -12.36 -10.94 -21.89
N ILE A 24 -11.32 -10.10 -21.84
CA ILE A 24 -9.97 -10.51 -21.45
C ILE A 24 -9.81 -10.37 -19.93
N LYS A 25 -9.23 -11.34 -19.23
CA LYS A 25 -9.03 -11.21 -17.77
C LYS A 25 -8.14 -10.00 -17.42
N SER A 26 -8.43 -9.38 -16.28
CA SER A 26 -7.73 -8.18 -15.79
C SER A 26 -6.21 -8.36 -15.67
N SER A 27 -5.74 -9.55 -15.30
CA SER A 27 -4.31 -9.90 -15.23
C SER A 27 -3.63 -9.86 -16.60
N HIS A 28 -4.26 -10.41 -17.64
CA HIS A 28 -3.74 -10.40 -19.00
C HIS A 28 -3.74 -8.99 -19.61
N ARG A 29 -4.80 -8.20 -19.38
CA ARG A 29 -4.81 -6.79 -19.80
C ARG A 29 -3.67 -5.99 -19.17
N ALA A 30 -3.43 -6.18 -17.88
CA ALA A 30 -2.35 -5.50 -17.17
C ALA A 30 -0.95 -5.92 -17.66
N GLU A 31 -0.76 -7.21 -17.95
CA GLU A 31 0.49 -7.73 -18.51
C GLU A 31 0.75 -7.23 -19.94
N ALA A 32 -0.28 -7.26 -20.80
CA ALA A 32 -0.22 -6.71 -22.15
C ALA A 32 0.13 -5.21 -22.11
N MET A 33 -0.56 -4.45 -21.26
CA MET A 33 -0.31 -3.03 -21.02
C MET A 33 1.14 -2.79 -20.60
N ALA A 34 1.67 -3.55 -19.63
CA ALA A 34 3.03 -3.39 -19.17
C ALA A 34 4.07 -3.63 -20.28
N ARG A 35 3.86 -4.66 -21.11
CA ARG A 35 4.70 -4.96 -22.27
C ARG A 35 4.63 -3.89 -23.34
N GLY A 36 3.43 -3.41 -23.65
CA GLY A 36 3.21 -2.31 -24.58
C GLY A 36 3.77 -0.97 -24.09
N LEU A 37 4.01 -0.83 -22.79
CA LEU A 37 4.68 0.34 -22.23
C LEU A 37 6.21 0.13 -22.08
N GLY A 38 6.76 -1.02 -22.50
CA GLY A 38 8.20 -1.27 -22.51
C GLY A 38 8.75 -2.07 -21.32
N TRP A 39 7.92 -2.50 -20.38
CA TRP A 39 8.34 -3.34 -19.25
C TRP A 39 8.19 -4.83 -19.55
N LYS A 40 9.05 -5.67 -18.93
CA LYS A 40 8.99 -7.12 -19.12
C LYS A 40 7.73 -7.77 -18.55
N SER A 41 7.17 -7.18 -17.48
CA SER A 41 5.97 -7.67 -16.80
C SER A 41 5.23 -6.55 -16.07
N ASN A 42 3.98 -6.80 -15.70
CA ASN A 42 3.19 -5.89 -14.88
C ASN A 42 3.81 -5.66 -13.50
N ALA A 43 4.48 -6.66 -12.93
CA ALA A 43 5.22 -6.49 -11.67
C ALA A 43 6.37 -5.48 -11.83
N ALA A 44 7.13 -5.57 -12.93
CA ALA A 44 8.23 -4.65 -13.21
C ALA A 44 7.73 -3.21 -13.47
N LEU A 45 6.62 -3.07 -14.20
CA LEU A 45 5.95 -1.77 -14.38
C LEU A 45 5.58 -1.16 -13.02
N ARG A 46 4.90 -1.93 -12.15
CA ARG A 46 4.49 -1.44 -10.83
C ARG A 46 5.69 -1.04 -9.99
N ALA A 47 6.73 -1.88 -9.92
CA ALA A 47 7.94 -1.58 -9.17
C ALA A 47 8.59 -0.27 -9.64
N ALA A 48 8.72 -0.05 -10.95
CA ALA A 48 9.28 1.18 -11.50
C ALA A 48 8.43 2.41 -11.15
N LEU A 49 7.11 2.32 -11.29
CA LEU A 49 6.19 3.44 -10.99
C LEU A 49 6.07 3.75 -9.50
N MET A 50 6.39 2.80 -8.62
CA MET A 50 6.49 3.04 -7.18
C MET A 50 7.73 3.87 -6.82
N CYS A 51 8.79 3.84 -7.64
CA CYS A 51 9.96 4.69 -7.46
C CYS A 51 9.76 6.13 -7.96
N GLY A 52 8.75 6.37 -8.80
CA GLY A 52 8.37 7.71 -9.28
C GLY A 52 7.84 7.73 -10.71
N PRO A 53 7.50 8.92 -11.23
CA PRO A 53 7.16 9.09 -12.64
C PRO A 53 8.29 8.61 -13.53
N THR A 54 7.97 7.83 -14.55
CA THR A 54 8.98 7.22 -15.44
C THR A 54 8.63 7.54 -16.88
N GLU A 55 9.63 7.90 -17.69
CA GLU A 55 9.46 8.00 -19.14
C GLU A 55 9.37 6.62 -19.76
N CYS A 56 8.37 6.40 -20.60
CA CYS A 56 8.24 5.18 -21.37
C CYS A 56 7.87 5.46 -22.82
N GLU A 57 8.15 4.47 -23.66
CA GLU A 57 7.75 4.47 -25.06
C GLU A 57 6.59 3.49 -25.25
N VAL A 58 5.47 4.01 -25.77
CA VAL A 58 4.30 3.19 -26.10
C VAL A 58 4.54 2.45 -27.41
N ASP A 59 4.37 1.13 -27.36
CA ASP A 59 4.56 0.16 -28.43
C ASP A 59 3.30 -0.73 -28.54
N ASP A 60 2.41 -0.37 -29.47
CA ASP A 60 1.18 -1.11 -29.75
C ASP A 60 1.46 -2.53 -30.28
N THR A 61 2.60 -2.73 -30.95
CA THR A 61 2.97 -4.04 -31.49
C THR A 61 3.23 -5.02 -30.35
N ARG A 62 4.02 -4.63 -29.33
CA ARG A 62 4.26 -5.48 -28.14
C ARG A 62 2.98 -5.76 -27.34
N PHE A 63 2.09 -4.78 -27.25
CA PHE A 63 0.79 -4.96 -26.62
C PHE A 63 -0.04 -6.03 -27.35
N ARG A 64 -0.17 -5.91 -28.67
CA ARG A 64 -0.97 -6.84 -29.49
C ARG A 64 -0.35 -8.23 -29.56
N SER A 65 0.96 -8.34 -29.79
CA SER A 65 1.63 -9.65 -29.85
C SER A 65 1.42 -10.46 -28.57
N TYR A 66 1.45 -9.83 -27.39
CA TYR A 66 1.15 -10.55 -26.15
C TYR A 66 -0.28 -11.11 -26.10
N LEU A 67 -1.27 -10.37 -26.62
CA LEU A 67 -2.67 -10.81 -26.64
C LEU A 67 -2.91 -11.88 -27.71
N GLU A 68 -2.26 -11.75 -28.87
CA GLU A 68 -2.27 -12.73 -29.97
C GLU A 68 -1.64 -14.06 -29.54
N ASP A 69 -0.49 -14.01 -28.85
CA ASP A 69 0.19 -15.20 -28.29
C ASP A 69 -0.71 -15.99 -27.32
N ARG A 70 -1.70 -15.31 -26.74
CA ARG A 70 -2.69 -15.90 -25.82
C ARG A 70 -4.02 -16.23 -26.52
N GLN A 71 -4.08 -16.07 -27.84
CA GLN A 71 -5.23 -16.38 -28.69
C GLN A 71 -6.51 -15.62 -28.27
N PHE A 72 -6.37 -14.37 -27.81
CA PHE A 72 -7.53 -13.52 -27.56
C PHE A 72 -8.07 -12.92 -28.86
N GLU A 73 -9.37 -13.08 -29.10
CA GLU A 73 -10.06 -12.51 -30.27
C GLU A 73 -10.50 -11.05 -30.01
N GLY A 74 -10.87 -10.32 -31.08
CA GLY A 74 -11.48 -8.99 -30.97
C GLY A 74 -10.52 -7.87 -30.52
N ILE A 75 -9.22 -8.04 -30.74
CA ILE A 75 -8.18 -7.07 -30.35
C ILE A 75 -7.90 -5.99 -31.42
N ASP A 76 -8.41 -6.16 -32.64
CA ASP A 76 -8.08 -5.33 -33.81
C ASP A 76 -8.43 -3.84 -33.61
N HIS A 77 -9.48 -3.59 -32.84
CA HIS A 77 -10.00 -2.25 -32.56
C HIS A 77 -9.37 -1.60 -31.33
N CYS A 78 -8.47 -2.29 -30.62
CA CYS A 78 -7.81 -1.74 -29.45
C CYS A 78 -6.41 -1.20 -29.81
N SER A 79 -6.16 0.06 -29.50
CA SER A 79 -4.84 0.70 -29.54
C SER A 79 -4.46 1.15 -28.14
N LEU A 80 -3.33 0.66 -27.62
CA LEU A 80 -2.81 1.11 -26.34
C LEU A 80 -2.40 2.59 -26.43
N ALA A 81 -1.82 3.01 -27.57
CA ALA A 81 -1.46 4.40 -27.82
C ALA A 81 -2.67 5.34 -27.74
N GLU A 82 -3.82 4.97 -28.32
CA GLU A 82 -5.05 5.76 -28.24
C GLU A 82 -5.57 5.85 -26.79
N THR A 83 -5.65 4.73 -26.08
CA THR A 83 -6.06 4.70 -24.66
C THR A 83 -5.15 5.57 -23.79
N VAL A 84 -3.84 5.48 -24.01
CA VAL A 84 -2.84 6.29 -23.31
C VAL A 84 -3.04 7.78 -23.60
N MET A 85 -3.25 8.15 -24.87
CA MET A 85 -3.47 9.54 -25.27
C MET A 85 -4.75 10.11 -24.67
N GLN A 86 -5.82 9.33 -24.60
CA GLN A 86 -7.07 9.71 -23.95
C GLN A 86 -6.84 10.01 -22.45
N VAL A 87 -6.26 9.06 -21.72
CA VAL A 87 -6.01 9.19 -20.27
C VAL A 87 -5.03 10.32 -19.93
N CYS A 88 -3.91 10.40 -20.65
CA CYS A 88 -2.90 11.43 -20.41
C CYS A 88 -3.34 12.80 -20.93
N GLY A 89 -4.07 12.86 -22.04
CA GLY A 89 -4.61 14.09 -22.61
C GLY A 89 -5.64 14.75 -21.72
N ASP A 90 -6.55 13.97 -21.12
CA ASP A 90 -7.54 14.47 -20.16
C ASP A 90 -6.90 15.02 -18.89
N THR A 91 -5.79 14.43 -18.46
CA THR A 91 -5.02 14.93 -17.31
C THR A 91 -4.36 16.28 -17.60
N ILE A 92 -3.93 16.51 -18.85
CA ILE A 92 -3.36 17.78 -19.28
C ILE A 92 -4.45 18.85 -19.46
N ARG A 93 -5.59 18.51 -20.08
CA ARG A 93 -6.74 19.43 -20.25
C ARG A 93 -7.39 19.81 -18.93
N GLY A 94 -7.53 18.87 -17.99
CA GLY A 94 -8.10 19.10 -16.67
C GLY A 94 -7.24 20.02 -15.78
N ARG A 95 -6.00 20.32 -16.17
CA ARG A 95 -5.12 21.27 -15.48
C ARG A 95 -5.28 22.72 -15.95
N GLY A 96 -6.14 22.97 -16.94
CA GLY A 96 -6.43 24.29 -17.51
C GLY A 96 -7.75 24.92 -17.06
N VAL A 97 -8.47 24.34 -16.10
CA VAL A 97 -9.70 24.93 -15.55
C VAL A 97 -9.45 25.39 -14.11
N ASP A 98 -9.24 26.70 -14.00
CA ASP A 98 -9.44 27.58 -12.84
C ASP A 98 -9.09 27.08 -11.43
N VAL A 99 -7.88 27.46 -10.98
CA VAL A 99 -7.68 27.86 -9.57
C VAL A 99 -8.00 29.36 -9.50
N GLY A 100 -9.28 29.66 -9.74
CA GLY A 100 -9.89 30.98 -9.60
C GLY A 100 -10.50 31.10 -8.21
N THR A 101 -10.02 32.09 -7.47
CA THR A 101 -10.53 32.56 -6.20
C THR A 101 -11.99 33.01 -6.34
N GLU A 102 -12.90 32.50 -5.52
CA GLU A 102 -14.12 33.24 -5.20
C GLU A 102 -14.51 33.09 -3.73
N VAL A 103 -14.30 34.20 -3.03
CA VAL A 103 -14.94 34.60 -1.78
C VAL A 103 -16.43 34.76 -2.09
N ASN A 104 -17.31 34.10 -1.33
CA ASN A 104 -18.58 34.74 -1.03
C ASN A 104 -19.15 34.40 0.34
N THR A 105 -19.65 35.47 0.93
CA THR A 105 -20.10 35.71 2.29
C THR A 105 -21.62 35.61 2.38
N GLY A 106 -22.13 35.07 3.51
CA GLY A 106 -23.50 35.28 4.01
C GLY A 106 -24.49 34.15 3.68
N ALA A 107 -25.39 33.70 4.57
CA ALA A 107 -25.70 34.11 5.93
C ALA A 107 -26.43 32.98 6.68
N THR A 108 -26.11 32.84 7.97
CA THR A 108 -26.97 32.50 9.11
C THR A 108 -28.10 31.47 8.99
N THR A 109 -27.91 30.33 9.67
CA THR A 109 -28.97 29.79 10.55
C THR A 109 -28.34 29.38 11.89
N LYS A 110 -28.75 30.10 12.95
CA LYS A 110 -28.37 29.85 14.34
C LYS A 110 -28.97 28.51 14.78
N HIS A 111 -28.13 27.56 15.16
CA HIS A 111 -28.50 26.57 16.18
C HIS A 111 -27.49 26.66 17.33
N SER A 112 -27.87 27.46 18.30
CA SER A 112 -27.22 27.57 19.60
C SER A 112 -27.54 26.33 20.42
N LEU A 113 -26.62 25.37 20.49
CA LEU A 113 -26.70 24.29 21.46
C LEU A 113 -25.33 23.72 21.82
N PHE A 114 -24.31 24.58 21.99
CA PHE A 114 -23.01 24.18 22.55
C PHE A 114 -22.32 25.31 23.33
N SER A 115 -23.09 26.18 23.97
CA SER A 115 -22.56 27.10 24.97
C SER A 115 -22.70 26.45 26.34
N HIS A 116 -21.68 25.72 26.82
CA HIS A 116 -21.33 25.62 28.26
C HIS A 116 -20.12 24.70 28.56
N MET A 117 -19.24 24.38 27.59
CA MET A 117 -17.89 23.89 27.92
C MET A 117 -16.84 24.97 27.63
N ARG A 118 -16.78 25.98 28.50
CA ARG A 118 -15.59 26.85 28.62
C ARG A 118 -14.47 26.04 29.27
N LEU A 119 -13.86 25.15 28.50
CA LEU A 119 -12.58 24.56 28.83
C LEU A 119 -11.52 25.65 28.62
N ASN A 120 -11.13 26.26 29.73
CA ASN A 120 -10.01 27.19 29.83
C ASN A 120 -8.69 26.42 29.60
N ASN A 121 -8.41 25.99 28.37
CA ASN A 121 -7.55 24.84 28.15
C ASN A 121 -6.47 25.10 27.10
N LYS A 122 -5.34 25.66 27.53
CA LYS A 122 -4.08 25.62 26.77
C LYS A 122 -3.69 24.18 26.40
N TRP A 123 -4.16 23.20 27.16
CA TRP A 123 -3.89 21.77 26.99
C TRP A 123 -4.85 21.05 26.03
N GLY A 124 -6.04 21.62 25.76
CA GLY A 124 -7.06 20.93 24.95
C GLY A 124 -6.65 20.75 23.48
N ALA A 125 -6.05 21.79 22.89
CA ALA A 125 -5.57 21.73 21.50
C ALA A 125 -4.38 20.76 21.34
N ALA A 126 -3.47 20.72 22.32
CA ALA A 126 -2.35 19.78 22.31
C ALA A 126 -2.83 18.33 22.45
N ALA A 127 -3.79 18.06 23.34
CA ALA A 127 -4.37 16.74 23.52
C ALA A 127 -5.07 16.24 22.24
N LEU A 128 -5.83 17.11 21.55
CA LEU A 128 -6.47 16.79 20.28
C LEU A 128 -5.46 16.52 19.16
N GLY A 129 -4.39 17.31 19.07
CA GLY A 129 -3.33 17.09 18.08
C GLY A 129 -2.61 15.75 18.28
N LEU A 130 -2.25 15.43 19.52
CA LEU A 130 -1.66 14.14 19.87
C LEU A 130 -2.61 12.99 19.51
N PHE A 131 -3.89 13.12 19.88
CA PHE A 131 -4.90 12.11 19.58
C PHE A 131 -5.04 11.85 18.08
N ALA A 132 -5.08 12.92 17.25
CA ALA A 132 -5.15 12.78 15.80
C ALA A 132 -3.94 12.05 15.22
N VAL A 133 -2.73 12.32 15.72
CA VAL A 133 -1.50 11.62 15.31
C VAL A 133 -1.56 10.14 15.67
N VAL A 134 -2.01 9.80 16.88
CA VAL A 134 -2.17 8.41 17.31
C VAL A 134 -3.21 7.68 16.45
N CYS A 135 -4.37 8.30 16.18
CA CYS A 135 -5.38 7.73 15.29
C CYS A 135 -4.85 7.52 13.87
N TYR A 136 -4.09 8.47 13.33
CA TYR A 136 -3.48 8.36 12.02
C TYR A 136 -2.48 7.19 11.96
N LEU A 137 -1.65 7.03 12.99
CA LEU A 137 -0.73 5.89 13.09
C LEU A 137 -1.48 4.57 13.12
N MET A 138 -2.52 4.46 13.94
CA MET A 138 -3.33 3.24 14.01
C MET A 138 -3.98 2.90 12.66
N ALA A 139 -4.55 3.89 11.96
CA ALA A 139 -5.13 3.69 10.64
C ALA A 139 -4.08 3.25 9.60
N THR A 140 -2.88 3.85 9.65
CA THR A 140 -1.80 3.51 8.73
C THR A 140 -1.23 2.12 9.02
N MET A 141 -1.16 1.72 10.29
CA MET A 141 -0.79 0.38 10.72
C MET A 141 -1.75 -0.68 10.19
N GLN A 142 -3.06 -0.46 10.37
CA GLN A 142 -4.09 -1.36 9.86
C GLN A 142 -3.98 -1.51 8.34
N THR A 143 -3.81 -0.38 7.63
CA THR A 143 -3.64 -0.42 6.18
C THR A 143 -2.42 -1.25 5.76
N ALA A 144 -1.32 -1.17 6.51
CA ALA A 144 -0.10 -1.92 6.22
C ALA A 144 -0.25 -3.43 6.50
N GLU A 145 -1.00 -3.80 7.54
CA GLU A 145 -1.39 -5.19 7.82
C GLU A 145 -2.26 -5.75 6.69
N ASP A 146 -3.27 -5.02 6.23
CA ASP A 146 -4.14 -5.44 5.12
C ASP A 146 -3.34 -5.73 3.85
N TYR A 147 -2.32 -4.90 3.55
CA TYR A 147 -1.42 -5.12 2.41
C TYR A 147 -0.57 -6.39 2.57
N LEU A 148 -0.07 -6.65 3.78
CA LEU A 148 0.71 -7.86 4.07
C LEU A 148 -0.17 -9.10 3.93
N ASP A 149 -1.36 -9.09 4.52
CA ASP A 149 -2.31 -10.19 4.46
C ASP A 149 -2.71 -10.48 3.01
N GLN A 150 -3.01 -9.46 2.21
CA GLN A 150 -3.33 -9.64 0.79
C GLN A 150 -2.16 -10.21 -0.03
N ALA A 151 -0.94 -9.76 0.24
CA ALA A 151 0.26 -10.27 -0.44
C ALA A 151 0.53 -11.73 -0.06
N MET A 152 0.35 -12.08 1.21
CA MET A 152 0.51 -13.44 1.71
C MET A 152 -0.58 -14.37 1.18
N GLU A 153 -1.84 -13.94 1.17
CA GLU A 153 -2.95 -14.72 0.62
C GLU A 153 -2.72 -15.05 -0.86
N THR A 154 -2.25 -14.08 -1.64
CA THR A 154 -1.91 -14.30 -3.06
C THR A 154 -0.79 -15.32 -3.22
N SER A 155 0.25 -15.22 -2.40
CA SER A 155 1.40 -16.14 -2.45
C SER A 155 1.01 -17.55 -2.02
N LEU A 156 0.18 -17.67 -0.99
CA LEU A 156 -0.36 -18.93 -0.49
C LEU A 156 -1.34 -19.57 -1.47
N ASP A 157 -2.17 -18.80 -2.21
CA ASP A 157 -3.04 -19.36 -3.25
C ASP A 157 -2.23 -20.05 -4.34
N VAL A 158 -1.16 -19.41 -4.80
CA VAL A 158 -0.27 -19.98 -5.83
C VAL A 158 0.45 -21.23 -5.30
N ALA A 159 1.03 -21.15 -4.09
CA ALA A 159 1.73 -22.28 -3.49
C ALA A 159 0.80 -23.44 -3.14
N SER A 160 -0.44 -23.17 -2.72
CA SER A 160 -1.40 -24.18 -2.30
C SER A 160 -1.69 -25.20 -3.39
N ARG A 161 -1.79 -24.79 -4.66
CA ARG A 161 -2.08 -25.71 -5.77
C ARG A 161 -0.97 -26.73 -5.98
N ALA A 162 0.28 -26.30 -5.84
CA ALA A 162 1.44 -27.17 -5.92
C ALA A 162 1.60 -28.04 -4.65
N ALA A 163 1.32 -27.48 -3.47
CA ALA A 163 1.35 -28.18 -2.19
C ALA A 163 0.27 -29.28 -2.09
N VAL A 164 -0.95 -29.02 -2.56
CA VAL A 164 -2.02 -30.04 -2.68
C VAL A 164 -1.49 -31.22 -3.48
N ARG A 165 -0.87 -30.95 -4.64
CA ARG A 165 -0.30 -32.00 -5.47
C ARG A 165 0.78 -32.78 -4.72
N SER A 166 1.75 -32.11 -4.05
CA SER A 166 2.81 -32.82 -3.32
C SER A 166 2.27 -33.72 -2.21
N VAL A 167 1.24 -33.27 -1.49
CA VAL A 167 0.58 -34.08 -0.45
C VAL A 167 -0.15 -35.27 -1.07
N LEU A 168 -0.90 -35.08 -2.16
CA LEU A 168 -1.66 -36.15 -2.82
C LEU A 168 -0.79 -37.32 -3.30
N ILE A 169 0.43 -37.05 -3.73
CA ILE A 169 1.36 -38.08 -4.21
C ILE A 169 2.47 -38.39 -3.21
N LEU A 170 2.42 -37.81 -2.00
CA LEU A 170 3.44 -37.91 -0.95
C LEU A 170 4.86 -37.61 -1.47
N ASP A 171 4.98 -36.66 -2.39
CA ASP A 171 6.23 -36.29 -3.04
C ASP A 171 6.93 -35.19 -2.26
N LYS A 172 7.95 -35.60 -1.49
CA LYS A 172 8.78 -34.70 -0.68
C LYS A 172 9.63 -33.75 -1.52
N ASP A 173 10.05 -34.17 -2.72
CA ASP A 173 10.90 -33.34 -3.58
C ASP A 173 10.08 -32.17 -4.13
N LEU A 174 8.85 -32.44 -4.59
CA LEU A 174 7.92 -31.39 -4.99
C LEU A 174 7.54 -30.47 -3.82
N GLY A 175 7.31 -31.03 -2.63
CA GLY A 175 7.06 -30.25 -1.42
C GLY A 175 8.21 -29.31 -1.07
N ASN A 176 9.45 -29.78 -1.22
CA ASN A 176 10.65 -28.96 -0.99
C ASN A 176 10.79 -27.85 -2.03
N GLU A 177 10.44 -28.08 -3.30
CA GLU A 177 10.44 -27.03 -4.33
C GLU A 177 9.45 -25.90 -4.01
N VAL A 178 8.23 -26.26 -3.56
CA VAL A 178 7.22 -25.27 -3.15
C VAL A 178 7.69 -24.45 -1.96
N ILE A 179 8.25 -25.11 -0.94
CA ILE A 179 8.79 -24.43 0.24
C ILE A 179 9.97 -23.54 -0.14
N ALA A 180 10.91 -24.01 -0.97
CA ALA A 180 12.03 -23.21 -1.43
C ALA A 180 11.56 -21.93 -2.16
N GLY A 181 10.54 -22.05 -3.02
CA GLY A 181 9.94 -20.91 -3.70
C GLY A 181 9.29 -19.90 -2.74
N LEU A 182 8.67 -20.35 -1.64
CA LEU A 182 8.22 -19.47 -0.57
C LEU A 182 9.41 -18.85 0.19
N MET A 183 10.46 -19.62 0.45
CA MET A 183 11.62 -19.11 1.16
C MET A 183 12.40 -18.06 0.37
N GLU A 184 12.22 -17.91 -0.94
CA GLU A 184 12.79 -16.79 -1.72
C GLU A 184 12.36 -15.42 -1.19
N TYR A 185 11.19 -15.33 -0.55
CA TYR A 185 10.75 -14.08 0.08
C TYR A 185 11.57 -13.81 1.36
N PRO A 186 12.26 -12.65 1.45
CA PRO A 186 13.23 -12.38 2.52
C PRO A 186 12.58 -12.20 3.90
N TYR A 187 11.27 -11.96 3.93
CA TYR A 187 10.46 -11.79 5.14
C TYR A 187 9.82 -13.10 5.63
N ILE A 188 9.89 -14.19 4.87
CA ILE A 188 9.44 -15.51 5.34
C ILE A 188 10.52 -16.12 6.23
N VAL A 189 10.13 -16.49 7.45
CA VAL A 189 10.98 -17.09 8.49
C VAL A 189 11.02 -18.60 8.34
N SER A 190 9.86 -19.20 8.15
CA SER A 190 9.74 -20.63 7.93
C SER A 190 8.49 -20.95 7.12
N ALA A 191 8.57 -22.03 6.37
CA ALA A 191 7.43 -22.62 5.69
C ALA A 191 7.43 -24.14 5.92
N GLU A 192 6.24 -24.71 6.05
CA GLU A 192 6.02 -26.11 6.39
C GLU A 192 4.79 -26.62 5.64
N ILE A 193 4.88 -27.82 5.08
CA ILE A 193 3.73 -28.56 4.54
C ILE A 193 3.52 -29.77 5.42
N LYS A 194 2.32 -29.88 5.99
CA LYS A 194 1.84 -31.05 6.71
C LYS A 194 0.87 -31.83 5.86
N ASP A 195 0.99 -33.14 5.91
CA ASP A 195 0.00 -34.03 5.31
C ASP A 195 -1.26 -34.16 6.18
N ASP A 196 -2.15 -35.01 5.71
CA ASP A 196 -3.44 -35.36 6.29
C ASP A 196 -3.35 -36.25 7.55
N HIS A 197 -2.14 -36.65 7.95
CA HIS A 197 -1.85 -37.32 9.22
C HIS A 197 -1.18 -36.37 10.22
N GLY A 198 -0.92 -35.12 9.80
CA GLY A 198 -0.18 -34.12 10.56
C GLY A 198 1.34 -34.31 10.51
N ASP A 199 1.83 -35.24 9.70
CA ASP A 199 3.24 -35.49 9.49
C ASP A 199 3.83 -34.41 8.58
N ARG A 200 5.10 -34.07 8.84
CA ARG A 200 5.82 -33.05 8.09
C ARG A 200 6.34 -33.63 6.78
N LEU A 201 5.75 -33.20 5.67
CA LEU A 201 6.20 -33.59 4.34
C LEU A 201 7.48 -32.85 3.98
N SER A 202 7.49 -31.53 4.17
CA SER A 202 8.59 -30.63 3.85
C SER A 202 8.63 -29.48 4.86
N PHE A 203 9.83 -28.99 5.17
CA PHE A 203 10.04 -27.89 6.12
C PHE A 203 11.34 -27.15 5.81
N GLU A 204 11.29 -25.83 5.83
CA GLU A 204 12.47 -24.99 5.79
C GLU A 204 12.32 -23.80 6.74
N ARG A 205 13.44 -23.41 7.36
CA ARG A 205 13.51 -22.28 8.28
C ARG A 205 14.79 -21.50 8.06
N ARG A 206 14.66 -20.19 8.09
CA ARG A 206 15.75 -19.21 8.07
C ARG A 206 16.00 -18.73 9.49
N ASP A 207 17.26 -18.71 9.89
CA ASP A 207 17.68 -18.01 11.09
C ASP A 207 17.69 -16.51 10.83
N ILE A 208 16.89 -15.78 11.59
CA ILE A 208 16.82 -14.32 11.50
C ILE A 208 17.76 -13.77 12.56
N GLN A 209 18.87 -13.18 12.11
CA GLN A 209 19.63 -12.27 12.97
C GLN A 209 18.81 -10.99 13.14
N ALA A 210 18.48 -10.67 14.39
CA ALA A 210 17.78 -9.44 14.71
C ALA A 210 18.64 -8.24 14.29
N GLU A 211 18.08 -7.37 13.43
CA GLU A 211 18.76 -6.14 13.05
C GLU A 211 18.85 -5.17 14.23
N THR A 212 20.02 -4.57 14.38
CA THR A 212 20.51 -3.88 15.59
C THR A 212 19.79 -2.55 15.89
N LEU A 213 18.88 -2.08 15.03
CA LEU A 213 18.18 -0.80 15.23
C LEU A 213 17.00 -0.96 16.19
N SER A 214 17.40 -0.93 17.45
CA SER A 214 16.65 -0.72 18.69
C SER A 214 15.46 -1.65 18.90
N HIS A 215 15.76 -2.87 19.36
CA HIS A 215 14.82 -3.80 19.98
C HIS A 215 13.76 -3.11 20.85
N TRP A 216 14.13 -2.05 21.59
CA TRP A 216 13.19 -1.32 22.46
C TRP A 216 12.04 -0.63 21.70
N ILE A 217 12.26 -0.10 20.50
CA ILE A 217 11.20 0.53 19.69
C ILE A 217 10.29 -0.55 19.10
N GLN A 218 10.90 -1.65 18.65
CA GLN A 218 10.18 -2.77 18.04
C GLN A 218 9.30 -3.51 19.07
N ASP A 219 9.80 -3.71 20.29
CA ASP A 219 9.03 -4.28 21.40
C ASP A 219 7.92 -3.33 21.86
N LEU A 220 8.20 -2.03 21.98
CA LEU A 220 7.21 -1.04 22.44
C LEU A 220 5.99 -0.93 21.51
N LEU A 221 6.20 -1.12 20.21
CA LEU A 221 5.15 -1.01 19.19
C LEU A 221 4.65 -2.38 18.71
N SER A 222 5.03 -3.48 19.37
CA SER A 222 4.65 -4.86 19.01
C SER A 222 5.00 -5.26 17.57
N PHE A 223 6.01 -4.62 16.97
CA PHE A 223 6.43 -4.90 15.59
C PHE A 223 7.27 -6.18 15.44
N GLY A 224 7.85 -6.69 16.54
CA GLY A 224 8.68 -7.89 16.55
C GLY A 224 7.91 -9.21 16.46
N GLN A 225 6.59 -9.20 16.23
CA GLN A 225 5.81 -10.43 16.21
C GLN A 225 5.92 -11.14 14.87
N GLN A 226 6.26 -12.43 14.95
CA GLN A 226 6.09 -13.36 13.85
C GLN A 226 4.60 -13.60 13.64
N GLN A 227 4.12 -13.44 12.42
CA GLN A 227 2.74 -13.73 12.05
C GLN A 227 2.67 -15.10 11.38
N VAL A 228 1.74 -15.94 11.83
CA VAL A 228 1.57 -17.30 11.32
C VAL A 228 0.36 -17.32 10.39
N TYR A 229 0.60 -17.64 9.13
CA TYR A 229 -0.43 -17.90 8.14
C TYR A 229 -0.61 -19.40 7.99
N ARG A 230 -1.85 -19.86 8.07
CA ARG A 230 -2.24 -21.26 7.86
C ARG A 230 -3.21 -21.34 6.71
N ARG A 231 -2.94 -22.24 5.78
CA ARG A 231 -3.82 -22.54 4.65
C ARG A 231 -4.13 -24.03 4.66
N VAL A 232 -5.40 -24.36 4.85
CA VAL A 232 -5.91 -25.71 4.66
C VAL A 232 -5.83 -26.05 3.17
N LEU A 233 -5.29 -27.23 2.86
CA LEU A 233 -5.15 -27.75 1.52
C LEU A 233 -6.38 -28.60 1.19
N ASP A 234 -7.11 -28.22 0.14
CA ASP A 234 -8.34 -28.88 -0.27
C ASP A 234 -8.02 -30.24 -0.92
N LEU A 235 -8.12 -31.31 -0.14
CA LEU A 235 -7.89 -32.68 -0.56
C LEU A 235 -9.22 -33.37 -0.92
N PRO A 236 -9.23 -34.31 -1.87
CA PRO A 236 -10.40 -35.13 -2.13
C PRO A 236 -10.87 -35.84 -0.85
N PRO A 237 -12.19 -35.97 -0.63
CA PRO A 237 -12.77 -36.51 0.62
C PRO A 237 -12.45 -38.00 0.85
N THR A 238 -11.74 -38.65 -0.07
CA THR A 238 -11.34 -40.05 0.03
C THR A 238 -10.07 -40.26 0.84
N LEU A 239 -9.33 -39.20 1.19
CA LEU A 239 -7.96 -39.34 1.71
C LEU A 239 -7.80 -39.30 3.23
N SER A 240 -8.64 -38.61 4.02
CA SER A 240 -8.51 -38.60 5.49
C SER A 240 -9.64 -37.81 6.18
N ASP A 241 -9.78 -37.99 7.49
CA ASP A 241 -10.62 -37.16 8.39
C ASP A 241 -9.92 -35.84 8.81
N THR A 242 -8.61 -35.68 8.56
CA THR A 242 -7.84 -34.49 8.97
C THR A 242 -7.29 -33.73 7.77
N ASP A 243 -7.44 -32.42 7.81
CA ASP A 243 -7.02 -31.49 6.76
C ASP A 243 -5.49 -31.33 6.70
N ALA A 244 -4.91 -31.46 5.52
CA ALA A 244 -3.51 -31.10 5.29
C ALA A 244 -3.33 -29.57 5.35
N GLU A 245 -2.17 -29.11 5.83
CA GLU A 245 -1.92 -27.68 6.07
C GLU A 245 -0.62 -27.19 5.43
N LEU A 246 -0.68 -26.01 4.80
CA LEU A 246 0.50 -25.19 4.50
C LEU A 246 0.61 -24.09 5.57
N ILE A 247 1.70 -24.12 6.33
CA ILE A 247 1.96 -23.19 7.42
C ILE A 247 3.16 -22.33 7.05
N VAL A 248 2.99 -21.01 7.11
CA VAL A 248 4.05 -20.04 6.79
C VAL A 248 4.16 -19.04 7.93
N VAL A 249 5.38 -18.84 8.42
CA VAL A 249 5.70 -17.88 9.48
C VAL A 249 6.44 -16.71 8.84
N VAL A 250 5.93 -15.51 9.06
CA VAL A 250 6.43 -14.27 8.46
C VAL A 250 6.97 -13.35 9.54
N ASP A 251 8.14 -12.77 9.29
CA ASP A 251 8.66 -11.65 10.08
C ASP A 251 7.94 -10.38 9.63
N ARG A 252 7.01 -9.92 10.46
CA ARG A 252 6.18 -8.76 10.17
C ARG A 252 7.03 -7.50 9.93
N SER A 253 8.04 -7.28 10.77
CA SER A 253 8.88 -6.07 10.69
C SER A 253 9.61 -6.00 9.35
N LYS A 254 10.15 -7.13 8.90
CA LYS A 254 10.86 -7.25 7.63
C LYS A 254 9.91 -7.27 6.43
N ALA A 255 8.71 -7.81 6.58
CA ALA A 255 7.71 -7.76 5.52
C ALA A 255 7.25 -6.32 5.25
N LEU A 256 6.98 -5.56 6.31
CA LEU A 256 6.56 -4.15 6.20
C LEU A 256 7.66 -3.20 5.69
N SER A 257 8.94 -3.60 5.79
CA SER A 257 10.03 -2.81 5.21
C SER A 257 10.23 -3.06 3.72
N VAL A 258 9.87 -4.25 3.22
CA VAL A 258 10.06 -4.67 1.83
C VAL A 258 8.82 -4.43 0.97
N LEU A 259 7.62 -4.59 1.53
CA LEU A 259 6.38 -4.49 0.77
C LEU A 259 6.08 -3.05 0.32
N PRO A 260 5.54 -2.86 -0.89
CA PRO A 260 5.16 -1.56 -1.42
C PRO A 260 3.90 -1.04 -0.71
N GLY A 261 4.09 -0.45 0.47
CA GLY A 261 3.06 0.16 1.30
C GLY A 261 3.59 1.40 2.01
N PRO A 262 2.82 1.99 2.96
CA PRO A 262 3.37 3.01 3.84
C PRO A 262 4.53 2.38 4.62
N THR A 263 5.76 2.71 4.23
CA THR A 263 6.95 2.15 4.87
C THR A 263 7.02 2.62 6.31
N PHE A 264 7.57 1.78 7.19
CA PHE A 264 7.85 2.19 8.57
C PHE A 264 8.62 3.52 8.63
N ALA A 265 9.60 3.71 7.75
CA ALA A 265 10.34 4.96 7.60
C ALA A 265 9.41 6.14 7.24
N GLY A 266 8.47 5.95 6.32
CA GLY A 266 7.48 6.96 5.96
C GLY A 266 6.51 7.29 7.10
N MET A 267 6.11 6.29 7.89
CA MET A 267 5.26 6.48 9.08
C MET A 267 5.99 7.24 10.19
N VAL A 268 7.25 6.88 10.46
CA VAL A 268 8.08 7.59 11.44
C VAL A 268 8.34 9.02 10.97
N ALA A 269 8.68 9.21 9.69
CA ALA A 269 8.89 10.53 9.12
C ALA A 269 7.62 11.41 9.20
N SER A 270 6.44 10.86 8.89
CA SER A 270 5.18 11.60 8.98
C SER A 270 4.82 11.97 10.42
N LEU A 271 5.13 11.10 11.38
CA LEU A 271 5.06 11.37 12.82
C LEU A 271 5.92 12.56 13.22
N PHE A 272 7.19 12.56 12.82
CA PHE A 272 8.11 13.66 13.09
C PHE A 272 7.62 14.96 12.46
N LEU A 273 7.13 14.90 11.22
CA LEU A 273 6.61 16.06 10.50
C LEU A 273 5.35 16.62 11.17
N ALA A 274 4.44 15.76 11.61
CA ALA A 274 3.25 16.14 12.37
C ALA A 274 3.62 16.77 13.72
N GLY A 275 4.59 16.20 14.43
CA GLY A 275 5.13 16.77 15.67
C GLY A 275 5.73 18.16 15.47
N ILE A 276 6.56 18.33 14.43
CA ILE A 276 7.16 19.62 14.05
C ILE A 276 6.05 20.63 13.70
N PHE A 277 5.01 20.21 12.99
CA PHE A 277 3.90 21.07 12.61
C PHE A 277 3.10 21.55 13.83
N VAL A 278 2.74 20.65 14.75
CA VAL A 278 2.07 21.00 16.01
C VAL A 278 2.93 21.94 16.85
N PHE A 279 4.24 21.67 16.94
CA PHE A 279 5.19 22.54 17.64
C PHE A 279 5.27 23.93 16.99
N SER A 280 5.31 24.00 15.65
CA SER A 280 5.36 25.25 14.89
C SER A 280 4.12 26.12 15.14
N ILE A 281 2.93 25.52 15.17
CA ILE A 281 1.68 26.22 15.50
C ILE A 281 1.72 26.76 16.93
N ALA A 282 2.21 25.96 17.89
CA ALA A 282 2.32 26.39 19.28
C ALA A 282 3.31 27.55 19.44
N ALA A 283 4.46 27.49 18.76
CA ALA A 283 5.47 28.54 18.74
C ALA A 283 4.95 29.84 18.10
N ALA A 284 4.31 29.74 16.92
CA ALA A 284 3.71 30.89 16.23
C ALA A 284 2.64 31.58 17.08
N ARG A 285 1.79 30.80 17.76
CA ARG A 285 0.80 31.32 18.69
C ARG A 285 1.44 32.03 19.89
N SER A 286 2.50 31.46 20.48
CA SER A 286 3.24 32.09 21.57
C SER A 286 3.84 33.44 21.15
N ALA A 287 4.49 33.47 19.98
CA ALA A 287 5.08 34.68 19.41
C ALA A 287 4.03 35.77 19.15
N PHE A 288 2.87 35.40 18.57
CA PHE A 288 1.78 36.33 18.33
C PHE A 288 1.26 36.99 19.61
N TRP A 289 1.07 36.22 20.70
CA TRP A 289 0.63 36.77 21.98
C TRP A 289 1.69 37.68 22.63
N ALA A 290 2.97 37.37 22.50
CA ALA A 290 4.05 38.24 22.97
C ALA A 290 4.10 39.57 22.21
N TRP A 291 3.97 39.50 20.88
CA TRP A 291 3.85 40.67 20.02
C TRP A 291 2.62 41.52 20.36
N LEU A 292 1.45 40.89 20.55
CA LEU A 292 0.22 41.61 20.90
C LEU A 292 0.34 42.35 22.24
N ARG A 293 0.96 41.73 23.25
CA ARG A 293 1.20 42.37 24.56
C ARG A 293 2.10 43.59 24.44
N THR A 294 3.20 43.47 23.68
CA THR A 294 4.14 44.58 23.47
C THR A 294 3.49 45.71 22.66
N TYR A 295 2.72 45.37 21.63
CA TYR A 295 1.94 46.32 20.83
C TYR A 295 0.93 47.11 21.67
N LEU A 296 0.13 46.42 22.49
CA LEU A 296 -0.84 47.08 23.37
C LEU A 296 -0.14 47.95 24.41
N ALA A 297 0.94 47.47 25.03
CA ALA A 297 1.70 48.26 26.01
C ALA A 297 2.30 49.55 25.41
N SER A 298 2.75 49.50 24.16
CA SER A 298 3.27 50.68 23.45
C SER A 298 2.17 51.71 23.16
N ASN A 299 1.00 51.25 22.69
CA ASN A 299 -0.09 52.15 22.27
C ASN A 299 -0.88 52.73 23.45
N TYR A 300 -1.07 51.99 24.54
CA TYR A 300 -1.75 52.53 25.72
C TYR A 300 -0.96 53.64 26.43
N ARG A 301 0.38 53.62 26.36
CA ARG A 301 1.22 54.71 26.91
C ARG A 301 1.03 56.04 26.17
N LEU A 302 0.77 55.99 24.86
CA LEU A 302 0.52 57.19 24.05
C LEU A 302 -0.85 57.80 24.30
N ALA A 303 -1.82 57.04 24.84
CA ALA A 303 -3.16 57.54 25.14
C ALA A 303 -3.28 58.20 26.53
N GLN A 304 -2.25 58.11 27.38
CA GLN A 304 -2.22 58.71 28.73
C GLN A 304 -1.31 59.95 28.83
N ALA A 305 -0.57 60.26 27.77
CA ALA A 305 0.25 61.47 27.64
C ALA A 305 -0.49 62.52 26.82
#